data_AF-A0AAW1JE41-F1
#
_entry.id   AF-A0AAW1JE41-F1
#
_cell.length_a   1.000
_cell.length_b   1.000
_cell.length_c   1.000
_cell.angle_alpha   90.00
_cell.angle_beta   90.00
_cell.angle_gamma   90.00
#
_symmetry.space_group_name_H-M   'P 1'
#
loop_
_entity.id
_entity.type
_entity.pdbx_description
1 polymer ?
#
loop_
_entity_poly.entity_id
_entity_poly.type
_entity_poly.pdbx_seq_one_letter_code
_entity_poly.pdbx_strand_id
1 'polypeptide(L)'
;MMIKLAHINIRSLIAHFNDLVEHINSFDYDILAVGETWLTSATVRVDGYTFLRCDRSARGGGVGFYIRDNTCCRVLESSNNIEQLWVNIGRGSNNTIFGVIYRPPTMPIRVFIDELESSISNFLPMSNELICTGDFNIDLLKTDSLPTLKFVEALEVLGFHQIITEPTRVAKSSASFIDLILVSNVSSVQAAGVRSVEFSDHDVVYCNTIFQQHLASIHLDDILYVHDINAKVHILSTRLIEIFNLHAPIKTIIPRTSKSPWITDVIKTMILFRDRARTRFLKTRLEGDWNHYKDLRNLTRQAIMREKKAYFRYLDKTHNPNCIWKELKSLNISNKKQIALPPHLRNIEDINNHFVNSVPKSVTNNSLLLDYYQTHTKNNISNDFYFSLIDEEQVSRALDSISSTACGSDDLSLILGNKL
;
A
#
# COMPACT_ATOMS: atom_id res chain seq x y z
N MET A 1 3.40 13.83 -3.72
CA MET A 1 2.71 12.88 -4.62
C MET A 1 1.25 12.80 -4.19
N MET A 2 0.30 12.79 -5.12
CA MET A 2 -1.12 12.57 -4.81
C MET A 2 -1.32 11.13 -4.28
N ILE A 3 -2.07 10.96 -3.18
CA ILE A 3 -2.60 9.65 -2.76
C ILE A 3 -4.04 9.57 -3.23
N LYS A 4 -4.42 8.50 -3.92
CA LYS A 4 -5.83 8.19 -4.23
C LYS A 4 -6.36 7.14 -3.24
N LEU A 5 -7.27 7.54 -2.36
CA LEU A 5 -8.03 6.65 -1.49
C LEU A 5 -9.41 6.37 -2.10
N ALA A 6 -9.92 5.16 -1.92
CA ALA A 6 -11.34 4.85 -2.08
C ALA A 6 -11.82 3.82 -1.06
N HIS A 7 -13.15 3.73 -0.88
CA HIS A 7 -13.83 2.69 -0.13
C HIS A 7 -15.03 2.16 -0.92
N ILE A 8 -15.32 0.87 -0.77
CA ILE A 8 -16.55 0.23 -1.23
C ILE A 8 -17.02 -0.85 -0.26
N ASN A 9 -18.27 -0.79 0.18
CA ASN A 9 -18.94 -1.95 0.76
C ASN A 9 -19.21 -2.94 -0.41
N ILE A 10 -18.49 -4.07 -0.43
CA ILE A 10 -18.42 -5.01 -1.57
C ILE A 10 -19.40 -6.20 -1.45
N ARG A 11 -19.97 -6.44 -0.26
CA ARG A 11 -21.04 -7.43 0.00
C ARG A 11 -20.77 -8.81 -0.61
N SER A 12 -19.61 -9.39 -0.25
CA SER A 12 -18.94 -10.55 -0.86
C SER A 12 -17.85 -10.19 -1.87
N LEU A 13 -16.62 -10.05 -1.35
CA LEU A 13 -15.42 -9.84 -2.14
C LEU A 13 -15.14 -11.00 -3.11
N ILE A 14 -15.59 -12.22 -2.82
CA ILE A 14 -15.45 -13.37 -3.74
C ILE A 14 -16.39 -13.24 -4.94
N ALA A 15 -17.67 -12.90 -4.70
CA ALA A 15 -18.67 -12.83 -5.76
C ALA A 15 -18.36 -11.72 -6.79
N HIS A 16 -17.79 -10.61 -6.30
CA HIS A 16 -17.52 -9.41 -7.09
C HIS A 16 -16.03 -9.20 -7.40
N PHE A 17 -15.19 -10.22 -7.13
CA PHE A 17 -13.73 -10.11 -7.27
C PHE A 17 -13.27 -9.66 -8.66
N ASN A 18 -13.87 -10.22 -9.71
CA ASN A 18 -13.51 -9.90 -11.10
C ASN A 18 -13.85 -8.45 -11.48
N ASP A 19 -15.03 -7.98 -11.06
CA ASP A 19 -15.51 -6.63 -11.33
C ASP A 19 -14.68 -5.60 -10.51
N LEU A 20 -14.30 -5.95 -9.26
CA LEU A 20 -13.42 -5.13 -8.42
C LEU A 20 -11.98 -5.02 -8.98
N VAL A 21 -11.40 -6.12 -9.47
CA VAL A 21 -10.07 -6.11 -10.13
C VAL A 21 -10.06 -5.14 -11.31
N GLU A 22 -11.10 -5.16 -12.15
CA GLU A 22 -11.24 -4.23 -13.27
C GLU A 22 -11.38 -2.77 -12.80
N HIS A 23 -12.19 -2.54 -11.77
CA HIS A 23 -12.37 -1.21 -11.17
C HIS A 23 -11.04 -0.65 -10.61
N ILE A 24 -10.26 -1.47 -9.91
CA ILE A 24 -8.91 -1.11 -9.42
C ILE A 24 -7.99 -0.72 -10.58
N ASN A 25 -7.94 -1.54 -11.64
CA ASN A 25 -7.11 -1.26 -12.83
C ASN A 25 -7.55 -0.01 -13.60
N SER A 26 -8.85 0.35 -13.54
CA SER A 26 -9.41 1.49 -14.26
C SER A 26 -9.10 2.84 -13.59
N PHE A 27 -8.96 2.86 -12.25
CA PHE A 27 -8.79 4.10 -11.48
C PHE A 27 -7.45 4.24 -10.77
N ASP A 28 -6.71 3.13 -10.63
CA ASP A 28 -5.31 3.10 -10.19
C ASP A 28 -5.14 3.77 -8.80
N TYR A 29 -5.77 3.18 -7.79
CA TYR A 29 -5.77 3.66 -6.40
C TYR A 29 -4.43 3.39 -5.70
N ASP A 30 -4.01 4.27 -4.78
CA ASP A 30 -2.93 3.95 -3.82
C ASP A 30 -3.46 3.00 -2.73
N ILE A 31 -4.70 3.25 -2.29
CA ILE A 31 -5.38 2.55 -1.20
C ILE A 31 -6.83 2.35 -1.61
N LEU A 32 -7.32 1.11 -1.60
CA LEU A 32 -8.73 0.80 -1.69
C LEU A 32 -9.17 0.02 -0.45
N ALA A 33 -9.94 0.67 0.40
CA ALA A 33 -10.68 0.04 1.48
C ALA A 33 -11.87 -0.78 0.94
N VAL A 34 -12.16 -1.90 1.59
CA VAL A 34 -13.31 -2.77 1.28
C VAL A 34 -14.04 -3.15 2.57
N GLY A 35 -15.33 -2.83 2.65
CA GLY A 35 -16.24 -3.28 3.71
C GLY A 35 -17.09 -4.48 3.26
N GLU A 36 -17.57 -5.30 4.19
CA GLU A 36 -18.27 -6.56 3.92
C GLU A 36 -17.54 -7.50 2.93
N THR A 37 -16.29 -7.83 3.26
CA THR A 37 -15.51 -8.78 2.46
C THR A 37 -16.16 -10.17 2.42
N TRP A 38 -16.85 -10.57 3.49
CA TRP A 38 -17.43 -11.90 3.74
C TRP A 38 -16.42 -13.05 3.57
N LEU A 39 -15.13 -12.79 3.82
CA LEU A 39 -14.06 -13.78 3.72
C LEU A 39 -13.85 -14.52 5.04
N THR A 40 -13.50 -15.81 4.95
CA THR A 40 -13.17 -16.65 6.12
C THR A 40 -11.81 -17.33 5.95
N SER A 41 -11.60 -18.05 4.83
CA SER A 41 -10.32 -18.71 4.51
C SER A 41 -9.85 -18.52 3.06
N ALA A 42 -10.72 -17.99 2.19
CA ALA A 42 -10.38 -17.77 0.78
C ALA A 42 -9.25 -16.75 0.62
N THR A 43 -8.26 -17.09 -0.21
CA THR A 43 -7.20 -16.17 -0.63
C THR A 43 -7.68 -15.37 -1.83
N VAL A 44 -7.63 -14.04 -1.73
CA VAL A 44 -7.92 -13.10 -2.83
C VAL A 44 -6.70 -12.17 -2.99
N ARG A 45 -6.24 -11.96 -4.22
CA ARG A 45 -5.02 -11.21 -4.51
C ARG A 45 -5.17 -10.42 -5.81
N VAL A 46 -4.95 -9.11 -5.74
CA VAL A 46 -5.04 -8.20 -6.89
C VAL A 46 -3.63 -7.78 -7.30
N ASP A 47 -3.40 -7.66 -8.61
CA ASP A 47 -2.04 -7.55 -9.13
C ASP A 47 -1.43 -6.16 -8.93
N GLY A 48 -0.30 -6.13 -8.21
CA GLY A 48 0.33 -4.88 -7.77
C GLY A 48 -0.20 -4.36 -6.43
N TYR A 49 -1.02 -5.15 -5.73
CA TYR A 49 -1.57 -4.79 -4.42
C TYR A 49 -1.29 -5.87 -3.37
N THR A 50 -0.91 -5.41 -2.18
CA THR A 50 -0.88 -6.21 -0.96
C THR A 50 -2.25 -6.07 -0.26
N PHE A 51 -2.90 -7.20 0.05
CA PHE A 51 -4.21 -7.22 0.70
C PHE A 51 -4.08 -7.47 2.20
N LEU A 52 -4.54 -6.52 3.00
CA LEU A 52 -4.63 -6.59 4.46
C LEU A 52 -6.11 -6.68 4.84
N ARG A 53 -6.45 -7.45 5.89
CA ARG A 53 -7.85 -7.79 6.22
C ARG A 53 -8.06 -8.07 7.71
N CYS A 54 -9.25 -7.77 8.18
CA CYS A 54 -9.81 -8.19 9.45
C CYS A 54 -11.10 -8.97 9.13
N ASP A 55 -11.08 -10.28 9.36
CA ASP A 55 -12.15 -11.20 8.95
C ASP A 55 -13.14 -11.49 10.08
N ARG A 56 -14.40 -11.73 9.73
CA ARG A 56 -15.40 -12.23 10.68
C ARG A 56 -15.42 -13.76 10.67
N SER A 57 -15.55 -14.36 11.85
CA SER A 57 -15.74 -15.82 12.03
C SER A 57 -17.09 -16.37 11.54
N ALA A 58 -17.97 -15.51 11.01
CA ALA A 58 -19.31 -15.82 10.54
C ALA A 58 -19.60 -15.13 9.20
N ARG A 59 -20.66 -15.55 8.50
CA ARG A 59 -21.08 -14.94 7.23
C ARG A 59 -21.61 -13.52 7.45
N GLY A 60 -21.12 -12.57 6.65
CA GLY A 60 -21.43 -11.14 6.77
C GLY A 60 -20.29 -10.37 7.42
N GLY A 61 -20.12 -9.09 7.07
CA GLY A 61 -19.03 -8.26 7.61
C GLY A 61 -17.63 -8.62 7.10
N GLY A 62 -16.61 -8.25 7.87
CA GLY A 62 -15.20 -8.29 7.51
C GLY A 62 -14.77 -7.06 6.69
N VAL A 63 -13.58 -6.53 6.98
CA VAL A 63 -13.02 -5.32 6.34
C VAL A 63 -11.60 -5.56 5.82
N GLY A 64 -11.12 -4.73 4.90
CA GLY A 64 -9.74 -4.82 4.41
C GLY A 64 -9.26 -3.64 3.58
N PHE A 65 -7.98 -3.65 3.25
CA PHE A 65 -7.31 -2.72 2.37
C PHE A 65 -6.54 -3.45 1.28
N TYR A 66 -6.80 -3.12 0.02
CA TYR A 66 -5.84 -3.31 -1.07
C TYR A 66 -4.91 -2.08 -1.10
N ILE A 67 -3.64 -2.28 -0.75
CA ILE A 67 -2.61 -1.24 -0.72
C ILE A 67 -1.64 -1.47 -1.88
N ARG A 68 -1.37 -0.43 -2.70
CA ARG A 68 -0.42 -0.52 -3.81
C ARG A 68 0.97 -0.94 -3.29
N ASP A 69 1.59 -1.89 -3.99
CA ASP A 69 2.88 -2.48 -3.65
C ASP A 69 4.02 -1.46 -3.39
N ASN A 70 4.82 -1.68 -2.34
CA ASN A 70 5.70 -0.69 -1.66
C ASN A 70 5.09 0.70 -1.40
N THR A 71 3.78 0.82 -1.21
CA THR A 71 3.34 1.80 -0.21
C THR A 71 3.78 1.25 1.14
N CYS A 72 4.75 1.91 1.78
CA CYS A 72 5.24 1.49 3.09
C CYS A 72 4.11 1.61 4.11
N CYS A 73 3.62 0.48 4.61
CA CYS A 73 2.46 0.40 5.48
C CYS A 73 2.75 -0.50 6.69
N ARG A 74 2.23 -0.10 7.86
CA ARG A 74 2.25 -0.87 9.11
C ARG A 74 0.83 -1.00 9.63
N VAL A 75 0.35 -2.23 9.80
CA VAL A 75 -0.93 -2.49 10.50
C VAL A 75 -0.82 -1.99 11.94
N LEU A 76 -1.89 -1.40 12.45
CA LEU A 76 -2.04 -0.98 13.83
C LEU A 76 -3.00 -1.94 14.54
N GLU A 77 -2.67 -2.32 15.76
CA GLU A 77 -3.56 -3.08 16.64
C GLU A 77 -4.66 -2.18 17.17
N SER A 78 -5.89 -2.68 17.20
CA SER A 78 -7.11 -1.95 17.58
C SER A 78 -8.07 -2.90 18.32
N SER A 79 -9.13 -2.38 18.92
CA SER A 79 -10.15 -3.23 19.54
C SER A 79 -10.89 -4.08 18.50
N ASN A 80 -11.25 -5.31 18.89
CA ASN A 80 -12.07 -6.23 18.06
C ASN A 80 -13.58 -6.07 18.31
N ASN A 81 -13.99 -5.01 19.01
CA ASN A 81 -15.38 -4.77 19.42
C ASN A 81 -16.23 -4.18 18.28
N ILE A 82 -15.58 -3.51 17.32
CA ILE A 82 -16.13 -3.11 16.03
C ILE A 82 -15.31 -3.73 14.91
N GLU A 83 -15.88 -3.87 13.71
CA GLU A 83 -15.16 -4.46 12.57
C GLU A 83 -14.28 -3.39 11.92
N GLN A 84 -13.01 -3.33 12.31
CA GLN A 84 -12.09 -2.30 11.88
C GLN A 84 -10.71 -2.85 11.49
N LEU A 85 -10.00 -2.11 10.64
CA LEU A 85 -8.59 -2.33 10.32
C LEU A 85 -7.92 -0.97 10.09
N TRP A 86 -6.75 -0.80 10.71
CA TRP A 86 -6.00 0.45 10.70
C TRP A 86 -4.59 0.24 10.15
N VAL A 87 -4.13 1.15 9.29
CA VAL A 87 -2.79 1.11 8.70
C VAL A 87 -2.13 2.49 8.77
N ASN A 88 -0.94 2.55 9.35
CA ASN A 88 -0.08 3.73 9.28
C ASN A 88 0.73 3.66 7.98
N ILE A 89 0.56 4.64 7.10
CA ILE A 89 1.35 4.77 5.88
C ILE A 89 2.37 5.88 6.10
N GLY A 90 3.59 5.46 6.45
CA GLY A 90 4.72 6.34 6.60
C GLY A 90 5.19 6.84 5.24
N ARG A 91 5.18 8.16 5.04
CA ARG A 91 5.87 8.88 3.96
C ARG A 91 6.85 9.91 4.54
N GLY A 92 7.67 9.45 5.48
CA GLY A 92 8.81 10.15 6.09
C GLY A 92 8.58 10.35 7.59
N SER A 93 8.94 11.53 8.12
CA SER A 93 8.28 12.06 9.33
C SER A 93 6.91 12.68 9.01
N ASN A 94 6.28 12.22 7.93
CA ASN A 94 4.88 12.45 7.57
C ASN A 94 4.23 11.07 7.64
N ASN A 95 3.29 10.86 8.55
CA ASN A 95 2.57 9.61 8.66
C ASN A 95 1.04 9.85 8.66
N THR A 96 0.39 9.40 7.60
CA THR A 96 -1.07 9.40 7.51
C THR A 96 -1.58 8.03 7.95
N ILE A 97 -2.51 8.01 8.92
CA ILE A 97 -3.18 6.79 9.34
C ILE A 97 -4.47 6.64 8.54
N PHE A 98 -4.65 5.46 7.94
CA PHE A 98 -5.85 5.10 7.20
C PHE A 98 -6.64 4.04 7.98
N GLY A 99 -7.91 4.32 8.25
CA GLY A 99 -8.85 3.38 8.86
C GLY A 99 -9.90 2.89 7.87
N VAL A 100 -10.20 1.59 7.87
CA VAL A 100 -11.44 1.04 7.30
C VAL A 100 -12.29 0.50 8.44
N ILE A 101 -13.55 0.92 8.49
CA ILE A 101 -14.48 0.62 9.59
C ILE A 101 -15.80 0.08 9.00
N TYR A 102 -16.39 -0.91 9.65
CA TYR A 102 -17.75 -1.36 9.39
C TYR A 102 -18.52 -1.37 10.70
N ARG A 103 -19.63 -0.61 10.73
CA ARG A 103 -20.61 -0.69 11.82
C ARG A 103 -21.77 -1.57 11.37
N PRO A 104 -22.01 -2.74 12.01
CA PRO A 104 -23.23 -3.49 11.78
C PRO A 104 -24.47 -2.64 12.11
N PRO A 105 -25.53 -2.62 11.27
CA PRO A 105 -26.67 -1.72 11.46
C PRO A 105 -27.41 -1.92 12.79
N THR A 106 -27.32 -3.13 13.38
CA THR A 106 -27.90 -3.50 14.68
C THR A 106 -27.04 -3.06 15.88
N MET A 107 -25.83 -2.54 15.68
CA MET A 107 -24.96 -2.09 16.76
C MET A 107 -25.49 -0.79 17.39
N PRO A 108 -25.68 -0.72 18.73
CA PRO A 108 -26.09 0.50 19.40
C PRO A 108 -25.13 1.67 19.13
N ILE A 109 -25.67 2.85 18.80
CA ILE A 109 -24.83 3.99 18.38
C ILE A 109 -23.82 4.42 19.45
N ARG A 110 -24.17 4.36 20.75
CA ARG A 110 -23.22 4.63 21.85
C ARG A 110 -21.98 3.74 21.73
N VAL A 111 -22.16 2.43 21.79
CA VAL A 111 -21.07 1.43 21.73
C VAL A 111 -20.16 1.65 20.52
N PHE A 112 -20.73 2.03 19.36
CA PHE A 112 -19.91 2.36 18.20
C PHE A 112 -19.11 3.66 18.37
N ILE A 113 -19.72 4.72 18.89
CA ILE A 113 -19.05 5.99 19.15
C ILE A 113 -17.95 5.81 20.21
N ASP A 114 -18.24 5.11 21.31
CA ASP A 114 -17.29 4.82 22.40
C ASP A 114 -16.01 4.12 21.85
N GLU A 115 -16.16 3.19 20.92
CA GLU A 115 -15.07 2.47 20.25
C GLU A 115 -14.37 3.27 19.14
N LEU A 116 -15.11 4.11 18.41
CA LEU A 116 -14.58 5.02 17.39
C LEU A 116 -13.74 6.13 18.04
N GLU A 117 -14.23 6.74 19.11
CA GLU A 117 -13.52 7.70 19.95
C GLU A 117 -12.25 7.08 20.52
N SER A 118 -12.34 5.88 21.13
CA SER A 118 -11.16 5.16 21.62
C SER A 118 -10.12 4.93 20.51
N SER A 119 -10.55 4.44 19.35
CA SER A 119 -9.64 4.16 18.22
C SER A 119 -9.00 5.44 17.68
N ILE A 120 -9.77 6.51 17.48
CA ILE A 120 -9.26 7.81 17.03
C ILE A 120 -8.33 8.45 18.09
N SER A 121 -8.69 8.43 19.37
CA SER A 121 -7.83 8.96 20.44
C SER A 121 -6.51 8.21 20.60
N ASN A 122 -6.48 6.90 20.31
CA ASN A 122 -5.25 6.12 20.28
C ASN A 122 -4.36 6.46 19.07
N PHE A 123 -4.94 6.70 17.89
CA PHE A 123 -4.19 6.84 16.64
C PHE A 123 -3.86 8.29 16.25
N LEU A 124 -4.73 9.26 16.54
CA LEU A 124 -4.53 10.66 16.18
C LEU A 124 -3.21 11.24 16.71
N PRO A 125 -2.80 11.03 18.00
CA PRO A 125 -1.54 11.57 18.53
C PRO A 125 -0.28 10.96 17.90
N MET A 126 -0.38 9.81 17.23
CA MET A 126 0.73 9.17 16.52
C MET A 126 0.68 9.39 14.99
N SER A 127 -0.08 10.38 14.53
CA SER A 127 -0.27 10.73 13.12
C SER A 127 -0.09 12.22 12.86
N ASN A 128 0.28 12.59 11.63
CA ASN A 128 0.12 13.97 11.15
C ASN A 128 -1.28 14.22 10.55
N GLU A 129 -1.95 13.14 10.17
CA GLU A 129 -3.26 13.13 9.54
C GLU A 129 -3.88 11.75 9.76
N LEU A 130 -5.17 11.71 10.05
CA LEU A 130 -5.94 10.48 10.14
C LEU A 130 -7.15 10.60 9.20
N ILE A 131 -7.26 9.63 8.29
CA ILE A 131 -8.39 9.48 7.36
C ILE A 131 -9.03 8.12 7.63
N CYS A 132 -10.30 8.08 8.04
CA CYS A 132 -11.03 6.82 8.16
C CYS A 132 -12.26 6.80 7.26
N THR A 133 -12.56 5.63 6.72
CA THR A 133 -13.61 5.41 5.73
C THR A 133 -14.28 4.07 5.98
N GLY A 134 -15.45 3.82 5.39
CA GLY A 134 -16.23 2.65 5.76
C GLY A 134 -17.70 2.80 5.46
N ASP A 135 -18.46 1.74 5.73
CA ASP A 135 -19.91 1.79 5.88
C ASP A 135 -20.27 1.85 7.36
N PHE A 136 -20.80 3.01 7.75
CA PHE A 136 -21.14 3.33 9.13
C PHE A 136 -22.59 2.93 9.47
N ASN A 137 -23.41 2.56 8.47
CA ASN A 137 -24.85 2.33 8.62
C ASN A 137 -25.58 3.42 9.45
N ILE A 138 -25.09 4.67 9.39
CA ILE A 138 -25.65 5.89 10.00
C ILE A 138 -26.02 6.79 8.82
N ASP A 139 -27.32 6.99 8.61
CA ASP A 139 -27.82 7.64 7.40
C ASP A 139 -27.84 9.16 7.57
N LEU A 140 -26.86 9.84 6.97
CA LEU A 140 -26.72 11.30 7.09
C LEU A 140 -27.85 12.07 6.38
N LEU A 141 -28.68 11.41 5.57
CA LEU A 141 -29.93 12.00 5.07
C LEU A 141 -31.03 12.11 6.15
N LYS A 142 -30.85 11.43 7.29
CA LYS A 142 -31.77 11.46 8.44
C LYS A 142 -31.18 12.34 9.54
N THR A 143 -31.04 13.63 9.25
CA THR A 143 -30.46 14.67 10.13
C THR A 143 -31.00 14.59 11.55
N ASP A 144 -32.32 14.45 11.69
CA ASP A 144 -33.03 14.55 12.97
C ASP A 144 -33.00 13.24 13.77
N SER A 145 -32.36 12.19 13.24
CA SER A 145 -32.32 10.88 13.88
C SER A 145 -31.23 10.83 14.96
N LEU A 146 -31.58 10.26 16.12
CA LEU A 146 -30.66 10.15 17.27
C LEU A 146 -29.30 9.51 16.93
N PRO A 147 -29.16 8.53 16.01
CA PRO A 147 -27.86 8.03 15.60
C PRO A 147 -27.03 9.06 14.82
N THR A 148 -27.65 9.79 13.91
CA THR A 148 -26.98 10.81 13.09
C THR A 148 -26.55 12.01 13.93
N LEU A 149 -27.45 12.53 14.78
CA LEU A 149 -27.14 13.65 15.68
C LEU A 149 -25.92 13.37 16.57
N LYS A 150 -25.91 12.21 17.26
CA LYS A 150 -24.79 11.82 18.13
C LYS A 150 -23.49 11.55 17.38
N PHE A 151 -23.59 11.04 16.16
CA PHE A 151 -22.43 10.79 15.35
C PHE A 151 -21.79 12.10 14.88
N VAL A 152 -22.59 13.09 14.45
CA VAL A 152 -22.09 14.43 14.10
C VAL A 152 -21.50 15.12 15.33
N GLU A 153 -22.17 15.08 16.48
CA GLU A 153 -21.66 15.57 17.78
C GLU A 153 -20.28 14.97 18.12
N ALA A 154 -20.10 13.65 17.98
CA ALA A 154 -18.82 12.98 18.20
C ALA A 154 -17.74 13.38 17.16
N LEU A 155 -18.10 13.56 15.88
CA LEU A 155 -17.16 14.04 14.87
C LEU A 155 -16.69 15.47 15.17
N GLU A 156 -17.59 16.36 15.58
CA GLU A 156 -17.25 17.74 15.98
C GLU A 156 -16.31 17.76 17.18
N VAL A 157 -16.58 16.96 18.22
CA VAL A 157 -15.72 16.82 19.41
C VAL A 157 -14.33 16.26 19.06
N LEU A 158 -14.24 15.33 18.10
CA LEU A 158 -12.98 14.75 17.63
C LEU A 158 -12.26 15.63 16.58
N GLY A 159 -12.87 16.71 16.08
CA GLY A 159 -12.31 17.56 15.01
C GLY A 159 -12.36 16.94 13.61
N PHE A 160 -13.22 15.92 13.39
CA PHE A 160 -13.33 15.19 12.14
C PHE A 160 -14.37 15.75 11.18
N HIS A 161 -14.04 15.71 9.89
CA HIS A 161 -14.85 16.27 8.82
C HIS A 161 -15.25 15.16 7.83
N GLN A 162 -16.55 14.95 7.63
CA GLN A 162 -17.07 14.13 6.53
C GLN A 162 -16.96 14.92 5.22
N ILE A 163 -16.23 14.38 4.23
CA ILE A 163 -15.94 15.08 2.95
C ILE A 163 -16.78 14.60 1.76
N ILE A 164 -17.56 13.52 1.93
CA ILE A 164 -18.55 13.10 0.92
C ILE A 164 -19.81 13.95 1.07
N THR A 165 -20.51 14.20 -0.04
CA THR A 165 -21.67 15.11 -0.11
C THR A 165 -22.88 14.53 -0.87
N GLU A 166 -22.78 13.31 -1.40
CA GLU A 166 -23.82 12.65 -2.19
C GLU A 166 -24.22 11.30 -1.56
N PRO A 167 -25.47 10.82 -1.72
CA PRO A 167 -25.89 9.52 -1.22
C PRO A 167 -25.10 8.36 -1.84
N THR A 168 -24.71 7.41 -1.01
CA THR A 168 -23.73 6.37 -1.37
C THR A 168 -24.32 5.00 -1.61
N ARG A 169 -25.54 4.74 -1.14
CA ARG A 169 -26.26 3.49 -1.42
C ARG A 169 -27.60 3.82 -2.06
N VAL A 170 -27.76 3.49 -3.34
CA VAL A 170 -28.88 3.95 -4.17
C VAL A 170 -29.65 2.78 -4.77
N ALA A 171 -30.78 2.45 -4.16
CA ALA A 171 -31.74 1.49 -4.68
C ALA A 171 -32.78 2.16 -5.61
N LYS A 172 -33.63 1.36 -6.26
CA LYS A 172 -34.66 1.84 -7.22
C LYS A 172 -35.59 2.94 -6.68
N SER A 173 -35.85 2.94 -5.38
CA SER A 173 -36.89 3.76 -4.72
C SER A 173 -36.42 4.42 -3.42
N SER A 174 -35.12 4.34 -3.11
CA SER A 174 -34.55 4.89 -1.88
C SER A 174 -33.05 5.11 -2.04
N ALA A 175 -32.54 6.20 -1.49
CA ALA A 175 -31.12 6.42 -1.30
C ALA A 175 -30.84 6.59 0.20
N SER A 176 -29.65 6.17 0.64
CA SER A 176 -29.13 6.40 1.99
C SER A 176 -27.67 6.80 1.90
N PHE A 177 -27.23 7.67 2.80
CA PHE A 177 -25.87 8.19 2.85
C PHE A 177 -25.15 7.62 4.07
N ILE A 178 -24.45 6.50 3.87
CA ILE A 178 -23.90 5.66 4.96
C ILE A 178 -22.43 5.27 4.78
N ASP A 179 -21.89 5.40 3.56
CA ASP A 179 -20.48 5.17 3.26
C ASP A 179 -19.75 6.51 3.35
N LEU A 180 -18.77 6.64 4.26
CA LEU A 180 -18.21 7.94 4.64
C LEU A 180 -16.71 8.02 4.36
N ILE A 181 -16.17 9.24 4.23
CA ILE A 181 -14.73 9.50 4.38
C ILE A 181 -14.57 10.64 5.38
N LEU A 182 -14.04 10.31 6.54
CA LEU A 182 -13.79 11.23 7.65
C LEU A 182 -12.32 11.61 7.61
N VAL A 183 -12.01 12.90 7.63
CA VAL A 183 -10.63 13.42 7.68
C VAL A 183 -10.40 14.30 8.89
N SER A 184 -9.21 14.21 9.50
CA SER A 184 -8.77 15.12 10.56
C SER A 184 -8.30 16.49 10.03
N ASN A 185 -8.19 16.66 8.70
CA ASN A 185 -7.77 17.90 8.06
C ASN A 185 -8.36 17.99 6.64
N VAL A 186 -9.28 18.91 6.39
CA VAL A 186 -9.90 19.10 5.06
C VAL A 186 -8.90 19.64 4.03
N SER A 187 -7.91 20.42 4.46
CA SER A 187 -6.94 21.10 3.57
C SER A 187 -5.95 20.16 2.86
N SER A 188 -5.94 18.86 3.18
CA SER A 188 -5.19 17.86 2.42
C SER A 188 -5.95 17.36 1.18
N VAL A 189 -7.26 17.57 1.13
CA VAL A 189 -8.19 16.97 0.15
C VAL A 189 -8.31 17.85 -1.09
N GLN A 190 -8.00 17.27 -2.25
CA GLN A 190 -8.06 17.91 -3.56
C GLN A 190 -9.43 17.79 -4.21
N ALA A 191 -10.00 16.59 -4.06
CA ALA A 191 -11.25 16.18 -4.64
C ALA A 191 -11.76 15.01 -3.82
N ALA A 192 -13.06 15.01 -3.53
CA ALA A 192 -13.79 13.87 -3.00
C ALA A 192 -15.03 13.64 -3.88
N GLY A 193 -15.67 12.48 -3.76
CA GLY A 193 -16.93 12.24 -4.44
C GLY A 193 -17.36 10.77 -4.43
N VAL A 194 -18.52 10.53 -5.04
CA VAL A 194 -19.12 9.21 -5.19
C VAL A 194 -18.93 8.73 -6.63
N ARG A 195 -18.52 7.47 -6.79
CA ARG A 195 -18.40 6.79 -8.09
C ARG A 195 -19.15 5.48 -8.06
N SER A 196 -20.34 5.52 -8.62
CA SER A 196 -21.25 4.38 -8.60
C SER A 196 -20.76 3.20 -9.42
N VAL A 197 -21.12 2.00 -8.95
CA VAL A 197 -20.70 0.72 -9.54
C VAL A 197 -21.90 -0.17 -9.80
N GLU A 198 -21.63 -1.33 -10.39
CA GLU A 198 -22.66 -2.26 -10.90
C GLU A 198 -22.55 -3.66 -10.28
N PHE A 199 -21.55 -3.82 -9.40
CA PHE A 199 -21.21 -5.04 -8.68
C PHE A 199 -21.48 -4.93 -7.17
N SER A 200 -22.04 -3.81 -6.69
CA SER A 200 -22.60 -3.65 -5.34
C SER A 200 -23.87 -2.80 -5.43
N ASP A 201 -24.70 -2.78 -4.38
CA ASP A 201 -25.76 -1.76 -4.20
C ASP A 201 -25.26 -0.51 -3.46
N HIS A 202 -24.00 -0.51 -3.03
CA HIS A 202 -23.24 0.66 -2.60
C HIS A 202 -22.36 1.18 -3.74
N ASP A 203 -22.09 2.48 -3.71
CA ASP A 203 -21.24 3.21 -4.63
C ASP A 203 -19.85 3.45 -4.00
N VAL A 204 -18.82 3.60 -4.83
CA VAL A 204 -17.43 3.78 -4.37
C VAL A 204 -17.22 5.23 -3.96
N VAL A 205 -17.04 5.49 -2.66
CA VAL A 205 -16.57 6.81 -2.20
C VAL A 205 -15.07 6.92 -2.43
N TYR A 206 -14.57 8.09 -2.82
CA TYR A 206 -13.14 8.32 -3.05
C TYR A 206 -12.68 9.71 -2.64
N CYS A 207 -11.39 9.86 -2.34
CA CYS A 207 -10.72 11.15 -2.25
C CYS A 207 -9.27 11.10 -2.76
N ASN A 208 -8.79 12.25 -3.25
CA ASN A 208 -7.42 12.48 -3.71
C ASN A 208 -6.77 13.56 -2.85
N THR A 209 -5.46 13.49 -2.59
CA THR A 209 -4.73 14.52 -1.80
C THR A 209 -3.82 15.43 -2.65
N ILE A 210 -3.80 16.75 -2.38
CA ILE A 210 -3.54 17.81 -3.40
C ILE A 210 -2.11 17.93 -3.95
N PHE A 211 -1.12 17.33 -3.30
CA PHE A 211 0.32 17.68 -3.38
C PHE A 211 0.85 18.20 -4.73
N GLN A 212 0.52 17.56 -5.86
CA GLN A 212 1.18 17.83 -7.14
C GLN A 212 0.64 19.03 -7.93
N GLN A 213 -0.55 19.55 -7.61
CA GLN A 213 -1.22 20.47 -8.53
C GLN A 213 -0.58 21.87 -8.57
N HIS A 214 -0.12 22.39 -7.43
CA HIS A 214 0.50 23.72 -7.37
C HIS A 214 1.89 23.77 -8.03
N LEU A 215 2.62 22.63 -8.11
CA LEU A 215 3.91 22.54 -8.80
C LEU A 215 3.80 22.79 -10.31
N ALA A 216 2.64 22.51 -10.91
CA ALA A 216 2.39 22.71 -12.34
C ALA A 216 1.99 24.15 -12.70
N SER A 217 1.71 25.02 -11.73
CA SER A 217 1.29 26.42 -11.95
C SER A 217 2.45 27.44 -11.88
N ILE A 218 3.71 26.99 -11.88
CA ILE A 218 4.87 27.89 -11.96
C ILE A 218 5.15 28.23 -13.43
N HIS A 219 4.97 29.50 -13.82
CA HIS A 219 5.56 30.01 -15.06
C HIS A 219 7.08 30.19 -14.87
N LEU A 220 7.86 29.62 -15.78
CA LEU A 220 9.33 29.65 -15.75
C LEU A 220 9.92 30.38 -16.97
N ASP A 221 9.09 30.81 -17.90
CA ASP A 221 9.48 31.39 -19.19
C ASP A 221 10.32 32.68 -19.02
N ASP A 222 10.04 33.46 -17.97
CA ASP A 222 10.81 34.64 -17.53
C ASP A 222 12.33 34.38 -17.46
N ILE A 223 12.74 33.17 -17.06
CA ILE A 223 14.14 32.78 -16.91
C ILE A 223 14.85 32.76 -18.26
N LEU A 224 14.15 32.52 -19.38
CA LEU A 224 14.75 32.53 -20.72
C LEU A 224 15.25 33.93 -21.10
N TYR A 225 14.50 34.97 -20.74
CA TYR A 225 14.73 36.38 -21.12
C TYR A 225 15.79 37.11 -20.27
N VAL A 226 16.10 36.61 -19.07
CA VAL A 226 17.23 37.13 -18.26
C VAL A 226 18.57 36.88 -18.99
N HIS A 227 19.60 37.71 -18.77
CA HIS A 227 20.93 37.50 -19.34
C HIS A 227 22.00 37.03 -18.33
N ASP A 228 21.98 37.49 -17.09
CA ASP A 228 22.88 36.97 -16.05
C ASP A 228 22.50 35.53 -15.63
N ILE A 229 23.51 34.67 -15.54
CA ILE A 229 23.37 33.26 -15.19
C ILE A 229 23.02 33.10 -13.70
N ASN A 230 23.54 33.95 -12.82
CA ASN A 230 23.28 33.84 -11.38
C ASN A 230 21.83 34.23 -11.03
N ALA A 231 21.33 35.31 -11.63
CA ALA A 231 19.93 35.74 -11.54
C ALA A 231 18.96 34.67 -12.06
N LYS A 232 19.24 34.02 -13.21
CA LYS A 232 18.46 32.87 -13.71
C LYS A 232 18.35 31.76 -12.67
N VAL A 233 19.49 31.35 -12.09
CA VAL A 233 19.56 30.26 -11.10
C VAL A 233 18.84 30.64 -9.80
N HIS A 234 18.97 31.88 -9.33
CA HIS A 234 18.28 32.33 -8.12
C HIS A 234 16.76 32.33 -8.27
N ILE A 235 16.24 32.89 -9.37
CA ILE A 235 14.78 32.94 -9.66
C ILE A 235 14.19 31.53 -9.74
N LEU A 236 14.86 30.62 -10.47
CA LEU A 236 14.47 29.21 -10.57
C LEU A 236 14.44 28.51 -9.20
N SER A 237 15.48 28.71 -8.40
CA SER A 237 15.63 28.07 -7.09
C SER A 237 14.55 28.50 -6.11
N THR A 238 14.31 29.82 -5.99
CA THR A 238 13.33 30.38 -5.05
C THR A 238 11.91 29.89 -5.36
N ARG A 239 11.48 29.94 -6.63
CA ARG A 239 10.13 29.50 -7.04
C ARG A 239 9.89 28.00 -6.82
N LEU A 240 10.91 27.16 -7.00
CA LEU A 240 10.80 25.74 -6.69
C LEU A 240 10.73 25.50 -5.16
N ILE A 241 11.55 26.21 -4.38
CA ILE A 241 11.61 26.08 -2.92
C ILE A 241 10.30 26.53 -2.24
N GLU A 242 9.67 27.60 -2.72
CA GLU A 242 8.35 28.04 -2.21
C GLU A 242 7.29 26.94 -2.32
N ILE A 243 7.25 26.20 -3.43
CA ILE A 243 6.27 25.13 -3.63
C ILE A 243 6.67 23.83 -2.91
N PHE A 244 7.96 23.53 -2.79
CA PHE A 244 8.39 22.44 -1.91
C PHE A 244 7.99 22.73 -0.46
N ASN A 245 8.23 23.94 0.07
CA ASN A 245 7.81 24.31 1.43
C ASN A 245 6.28 24.25 1.64
N LEU A 246 5.47 24.49 0.61
CA LEU A 246 4.00 24.40 0.67
C LEU A 246 3.47 22.93 0.65
N HIS A 247 4.26 21.95 0.17
CA HIS A 247 3.77 20.57 -0.05
C HIS A 247 4.65 19.45 0.52
N ALA A 248 5.97 19.53 0.36
CA ALA A 248 6.95 18.68 1.02
C ALA A 248 7.99 19.53 1.77
N PRO A 249 7.69 19.96 3.02
CA PRO A 249 8.75 19.99 4.02
C PRO A 249 9.51 18.65 4.01
N ILE A 250 10.83 18.68 4.28
CA ILE A 250 11.77 17.58 4.01
C ILE A 250 11.53 16.34 4.89
N LYS A 251 11.16 15.20 4.28
CA LYS A 251 10.72 13.92 4.91
C LYS A 251 11.03 12.69 3.97
N THR A 252 11.28 11.45 4.48
CA THR A 252 12.16 10.41 3.81
C THR A 252 11.59 8.94 3.61
N ILE A 253 11.42 8.37 2.36
CA ILE A 253 10.76 7.02 2.02
C ILE A 253 10.94 6.40 0.55
N ILE A 254 10.12 5.38 0.08
CA ILE A 254 10.30 4.38 -1.07
C ILE A 254 8.96 3.98 -1.89
N PRO A 255 8.95 3.41 -3.16
CA PRO A 255 7.75 3.02 -4.01
C PRO A 255 7.72 1.66 -4.86
N ARG A 256 6.62 1.28 -5.62
CA ARG A 256 6.52 0.32 -6.81
C ARG A 256 5.50 0.68 -7.97
N THR A 257 4.58 -0.24 -8.40
CA THR A 257 3.91 -0.47 -9.73
C THR A 257 2.46 -1.08 -9.60
N SER A 258 1.65 -1.64 -10.55
CA SER A 258 1.74 -2.18 -11.95
C SER A 258 0.35 -2.18 -12.72
N LYS A 259 0.06 -3.00 -13.78
CA LYS A 259 -1.17 -2.94 -14.64
C LYS A 259 -1.65 -4.27 -15.31
N SER A 260 -2.94 -4.39 -15.69
CA SER A 260 -3.58 -5.57 -16.36
C SER A 260 -3.97 -5.40 -17.86
N PRO A 261 -4.19 -6.49 -18.65
CA PRO A 261 -4.14 -6.42 -20.13
C PRO A 261 -5.47 -6.46 -20.90
N TRP A 262 -6.55 -7.04 -20.38
CA TRP A 262 -7.81 -7.28 -21.14
C TRP A 262 -8.72 -6.04 -21.31
N ILE A 263 -8.26 -4.85 -20.90
CA ILE A 263 -9.00 -3.59 -20.98
C ILE A 263 -8.62 -2.85 -22.28
N THR A 264 -9.20 -3.30 -23.39
CA THR A 264 -8.98 -2.71 -24.73
C THR A 264 -9.63 -1.33 -24.85
N ASP A 265 -9.23 -0.53 -25.84
CA ASP A 265 -9.80 0.81 -26.02
C ASP A 265 -11.30 0.80 -26.39
N VAL A 266 -11.76 -0.26 -27.06
CA VAL A 266 -13.21 -0.49 -27.28
C VAL A 266 -13.94 -0.63 -25.96
N ILE A 267 -13.40 -1.40 -25.00
CA ILE A 267 -13.98 -1.53 -23.66
C ILE A 267 -14.00 -0.17 -22.93
N LYS A 268 -12.93 0.63 -23.02
CA LYS A 268 -12.89 1.99 -22.44
C LYS A 268 -13.96 2.89 -23.06
N THR A 269 -14.16 2.84 -24.38
CA THR A 269 -15.24 3.58 -25.06
C THR A 269 -16.63 3.12 -24.61
N MET A 270 -16.85 1.81 -24.41
CA MET A 270 -18.12 1.27 -23.91
C MET A 270 -18.41 1.66 -22.46
N ILE A 271 -17.38 1.69 -21.60
CA ILE A 271 -17.44 2.25 -20.24
C ILE A 271 -17.84 3.73 -20.30
N LEU A 272 -17.18 4.54 -21.13
CA LEU A 272 -17.48 5.97 -21.27
C LEU A 272 -18.91 6.25 -21.78
N PHE A 273 -19.45 5.45 -22.69
CA PHE A 273 -20.83 5.61 -23.15
C PHE A 273 -21.87 5.21 -22.09
N ARG A 274 -21.64 4.10 -21.37
CA ARG A 274 -22.43 3.69 -20.21
C ARG A 274 -22.48 4.81 -19.16
N ASP A 275 -21.32 5.36 -18.81
CA ASP A 275 -21.20 6.38 -17.75
C ASP A 275 -21.87 7.70 -18.17
N ARG A 276 -21.77 8.09 -19.45
CA ARG A 276 -22.49 9.25 -20.02
C ARG A 276 -24.02 9.07 -19.97
N ALA A 277 -24.53 7.89 -20.33
CA ALA A 277 -25.96 7.59 -20.22
C ALA A 277 -26.43 7.61 -18.76
N ARG A 278 -25.60 7.15 -17.83
CA ARG A 278 -25.85 7.23 -16.39
C ARG A 278 -25.97 8.68 -15.91
N THR A 279 -25.00 9.54 -16.24
CA THR A 279 -25.01 10.97 -15.88
C THR A 279 -26.20 11.70 -16.51
N ARG A 280 -26.64 11.30 -17.70
CA ARG A 280 -27.86 11.83 -18.32
C ARG A 280 -29.11 11.46 -17.53
N PHE A 281 -29.32 10.18 -17.21
CA PHE A 281 -30.44 9.73 -16.36
C PHE A 281 -30.47 10.44 -15.00
N LEU A 282 -29.33 10.63 -14.35
CA LEU A 282 -29.25 11.33 -13.05
C LEU A 282 -29.77 12.77 -13.11
N LYS A 283 -29.67 13.44 -14.27
CA LYS A 283 -30.17 14.80 -14.52
C LYS A 283 -31.64 14.84 -14.94
N THR A 284 -32.08 13.91 -15.80
CA THR A 284 -33.45 13.93 -16.38
C THR A 284 -34.48 13.18 -15.55
N ARG A 285 -34.06 12.13 -14.84
CA ARG A 285 -34.90 11.17 -14.09
C ARG A 285 -36.00 10.49 -14.91
N LEU A 286 -35.93 10.56 -16.24
CA LEU A 286 -36.88 9.91 -17.15
C LEU A 286 -36.61 8.41 -17.25
N GLU A 287 -37.67 7.60 -17.29
CA GLU A 287 -37.58 6.14 -17.40
C GLU A 287 -36.87 5.68 -18.70
N GLY A 288 -37.05 6.42 -19.80
CA GLY A 288 -36.36 6.15 -21.06
C GLY A 288 -34.83 6.22 -20.94
N ASP A 289 -34.30 7.21 -20.22
CA ASP A 289 -32.86 7.33 -19.99
C ASP A 289 -32.32 6.24 -19.03
N TRP A 290 -33.15 5.80 -18.07
CA TRP A 290 -32.83 4.64 -17.21
C TRP A 290 -32.77 3.33 -18.00
N ASN A 291 -33.70 3.12 -18.94
CA ASN A 291 -33.70 1.98 -19.85
C ASN A 291 -32.41 1.97 -20.69
N HIS A 292 -32.10 3.10 -21.35
CA HIS A 292 -30.89 3.26 -22.15
C HIS A 292 -29.59 2.99 -21.37
N TYR A 293 -29.48 3.45 -20.12
CA TYR A 293 -28.33 3.13 -19.25
C TYR A 293 -28.20 1.62 -18.98
N LYS A 294 -29.30 0.94 -18.62
CA LYS A 294 -29.29 -0.51 -18.35
C LYS A 294 -28.83 -1.31 -19.56
N ASP A 295 -29.24 -0.91 -20.76
CA ASP A 295 -28.85 -1.59 -22.00
C ASP A 295 -27.35 -1.45 -22.26
N LEU A 296 -26.81 -0.23 -22.16
CA LEU A 296 -25.37 0.03 -22.31
C LEU A 296 -24.53 -0.69 -21.24
N ARG A 297 -24.96 -0.69 -19.97
CA ARG A 297 -24.33 -1.51 -18.91
C ARG A 297 -24.23 -2.98 -19.33
N ASN A 298 -25.36 -3.56 -19.70
CA ASN A 298 -25.47 -4.98 -19.98
C ASN A 298 -24.63 -5.37 -21.21
N LEU A 299 -24.42 -4.43 -22.15
CA LEU A 299 -23.53 -4.57 -23.30
C LEU A 299 -22.05 -4.49 -22.87
N THR A 300 -21.66 -3.47 -22.11
CA THR A 300 -20.27 -3.26 -21.62
C THR A 300 -19.78 -4.45 -20.78
N ARG A 301 -20.57 -4.89 -19.78
CA ARG A 301 -20.22 -6.05 -18.95
C ARG A 301 -20.04 -7.34 -19.76
N GLN A 302 -20.87 -7.54 -20.78
CA GLN A 302 -20.72 -8.68 -21.69
C GLN A 302 -19.46 -8.59 -22.55
N ALA A 303 -19.09 -7.40 -23.03
CA ALA A 303 -17.88 -7.21 -23.81
C ALA A 303 -16.63 -7.49 -22.96
N ILE A 304 -16.54 -6.95 -21.75
CA ILE A 304 -15.43 -7.22 -20.79
C ILE A 304 -15.26 -8.73 -20.56
N MET A 305 -16.35 -9.44 -20.29
CA MET A 305 -16.31 -10.90 -20.07
C MET A 305 -15.95 -11.69 -21.33
N ARG A 306 -16.25 -11.17 -22.53
CA ARG A 306 -15.79 -11.74 -23.81
C ARG A 306 -14.29 -11.51 -23.99
N GLU A 307 -13.78 -10.29 -23.77
CA GLU A 307 -12.36 -9.95 -23.91
C GLU A 307 -11.48 -10.67 -22.89
N LYS A 308 -11.85 -10.68 -21.59
CA LYS A 308 -11.10 -11.42 -20.56
C LYS A 308 -11.05 -12.92 -20.90
N LYS A 309 -12.16 -13.50 -21.38
CA LYS A 309 -12.22 -14.90 -21.82
C LYS A 309 -11.44 -15.13 -23.13
N ALA A 310 -11.38 -14.17 -24.04
CA ALA A 310 -10.57 -14.22 -25.26
C ALA A 310 -9.07 -14.16 -24.94
N TYR A 311 -8.65 -13.27 -24.04
CA TYR A 311 -7.25 -13.16 -23.60
C TYR A 311 -6.74 -14.46 -22.95
N PHE A 312 -7.49 -15.07 -22.03
CA PHE A 312 -7.08 -16.37 -21.46
C PHE A 312 -7.12 -17.51 -22.48
N ARG A 313 -8.09 -17.53 -23.40
CA ARG A 313 -8.12 -18.47 -24.54
C ARG A 313 -7.01 -18.25 -25.56
N TYR A 314 -6.44 -17.05 -25.62
CA TYR A 314 -5.26 -16.74 -26.42
C TYR A 314 -4.02 -17.30 -25.71
N LEU A 315 -3.81 -16.96 -24.43
CA LEU A 315 -2.67 -17.47 -23.64
C LEU A 315 -2.58 -19.00 -23.66
N ASP A 316 -3.71 -19.68 -23.47
CA ASP A 316 -3.85 -21.15 -23.51
C ASP A 316 -3.50 -21.77 -24.88
N LYS A 317 -3.60 -20.99 -25.97
CA LYS A 317 -3.35 -21.46 -27.35
C LYS A 317 -1.99 -21.07 -27.92
N THR A 318 -1.37 -19.99 -27.44
CA THR A 318 -0.17 -19.40 -28.08
C THR A 318 1.09 -19.48 -27.23
N HIS A 319 0.99 -19.81 -25.94
CA HIS A 319 2.14 -19.75 -25.03
C HIS A 319 2.48 -21.09 -24.38
N ASN A 320 3.78 -21.41 -24.40
CA ASN A 320 4.38 -22.46 -23.55
C ASN A 320 4.06 -22.19 -22.06
N PRO A 321 3.85 -23.22 -21.22
CA PRO A 321 3.59 -23.04 -19.78
C PRO A 321 4.55 -22.09 -19.05
N ASN A 322 5.84 -22.03 -19.42
CA ASN A 322 6.79 -21.08 -18.83
C ASN A 322 6.51 -19.61 -19.17
N CYS A 323 5.88 -19.33 -20.30
CA CYS A 323 5.41 -17.98 -20.65
C CYS A 323 4.09 -17.65 -19.92
N ILE A 324 3.18 -18.61 -19.80
CA ILE A 324 1.96 -18.46 -18.98
C ILE A 324 2.35 -18.17 -17.52
N TRP A 325 3.28 -18.91 -16.94
CA TRP A 325 3.80 -18.66 -15.59
C TRP A 325 4.66 -17.39 -15.45
N LYS A 326 5.08 -16.75 -16.54
CA LYS A 326 5.68 -15.40 -16.52
C LYS A 326 4.59 -14.33 -16.51
N GLU A 327 3.54 -14.47 -17.32
CA GLU A 327 2.43 -13.52 -17.29
C GLU A 327 1.61 -13.61 -15.99
N LEU A 328 1.46 -14.80 -15.38
CA LEU A 328 0.93 -14.96 -14.02
C LEU A 328 1.89 -14.50 -12.90
N LYS A 329 3.01 -13.83 -13.26
CA LYS A 329 3.96 -13.19 -12.33
C LYS A 329 4.11 -11.69 -12.58
N SER A 330 3.94 -11.20 -13.81
CA SER A 330 3.71 -9.78 -14.11
C SER A 330 2.31 -9.35 -13.62
N LEU A 331 1.29 -10.12 -14.00
CA LEU A 331 -0.01 -10.21 -13.34
C LEU A 331 0.19 -11.04 -12.06
N ASN A 332 0.81 -10.38 -11.08
CA ASN A 332 1.25 -10.71 -9.72
C ASN A 332 0.45 -11.80 -8.93
N ILE A 333 0.14 -12.95 -9.52
CA ILE A 333 -0.68 -14.04 -8.97
C ILE A 333 0.19 -15.01 -8.14
N SER A 334 1.48 -15.14 -8.48
CA SER A 334 2.49 -15.90 -7.72
C SER A 334 3.37 -15.01 -6.83
N ASN A 335 3.88 -15.53 -5.70
CA ASN A 335 4.65 -14.77 -4.69
C ASN A 335 6.14 -15.16 -4.63
N LYS A 336 7.01 -14.29 -4.05
CA LYS A 336 8.44 -14.55 -3.78
C LYS A 336 8.70 -14.78 -2.27
N LYS A 337 9.72 -15.56 -1.93
CA LYS A 337 10.27 -15.69 -0.55
C LYS A 337 11.39 -14.65 -0.31
N GLN A 338 11.62 -14.28 0.95
CA GLN A 338 12.77 -13.47 1.41
C GLN A 338 13.72 -14.30 2.30
N ILE A 339 15.00 -13.89 2.36
CA ILE A 339 16.08 -14.46 3.18
C ILE A 339 16.99 -13.28 3.58
N ALA A 340 17.39 -13.16 4.86
CA ALA A 340 18.27 -12.08 5.35
C ALA A 340 18.98 -12.45 6.68
N LEU A 341 20.14 -11.85 6.97
CA LEU A 341 20.93 -12.10 8.20
C LEU A 341 20.59 -11.15 9.39
N PRO A 342 20.73 -11.62 10.65
CA PRO A 342 20.39 -10.84 11.85
C PRO A 342 21.20 -9.54 12.05
N PRO A 343 20.69 -8.58 12.86
CA PRO A 343 21.36 -7.29 13.06
C PRO A 343 22.61 -7.32 13.96
N HIS A 344 22.65 -8.18 14.98
CA HIS A 344 23.69 -8.16 16.01
C HIS A 344 25.06 -8.74 15.57
N LEU A 345 25.13 -9.34 14.39
CA LEU A 345 26.37 -9.88 13.80
C LEU A 345 27.03 -8.91 12.80
N ARG A 346 26.71 -7.61 12.87
CA ARG A 346 27.11 -6.60 11.88
C ARG A 346 28.26 -5.69 12.29
N ASN A 347 28.71 -5.72 13.55
CA ASN A 347 29.81 -4.90 14.03
C ASN A 347 30.93 -5.77 14.61
N ILE A 348 32.13 -5.63 14.07
CA ILE A 348 33.32 -6.40 14.44
C ILE A 348 33.87 -5.92 15.78
N GLU A 349 33.87 -4.61 16.04
CA GLU A 349 34.26 -4.03 17.32
C GLU A 349 33.34 -4.45 18.46
N ASP A 350 32.02 -4.61 18.24
CA ASP A 350 31.13 -5.10 19.30
C ASP A 350 31.40 -6.57 19.62
N ILE A 351 31.71 -7.39 18.61
CA ILE A 351 32.12 -8.79 18.79
C ILE A 351 33.45 -8.88 19.55
N ASN A 352 34.46 -8.11 19.14
CA ASN A 352 35.75 -8.04 19.82
C ASN A 352 35.63 -7.54 21.27
N ASN A 353 34.89 -6.44 21.50
CA ASN A 353 34.67 -5.90 22.84
C ASN A 353 33.84 -6.85 23.72
N HIS A 354 32.89 -7.60 23.13
CA HIS A 354 32.18 -8.65 23.85
C HIS A 354 33.17 -9.73 24.33
N PHE A 355 34.05 -10.25 23.47
CA PHE A 355 35.04 -11.25 23.89
C PHE A 355 36.07 -10.71 24.88
N VAL A 356 36.59 -9.49 24.68
CA VAL A 356 37.58 -8.86 25.59
C VAL A 356 37.00 -8.59 26.99
N ASN A 357 35.71 -8.29 27.11
CA ASN A 357 35.08 -7.96 28.41
C ASN A 357 34.26 -9.11 29.02
N SER A 358 33.92 -10.17 28.26
CA SER A 358 33.29 -11.39 28.81
C SER A 358 34.30 -12.36 29.43
N VAL A 359 35.58 -12.25 29.08
CA VAL A 359 36.68 -12.80 29.89
C VAL A 359 36.77 -11.98 31.20
N PRO A 360 36.52 -12.56 32.38
CA PRO A 360 36.59 -11.80 33.62
C PRO A 360 38.02 -11.32 33.87
N LYS A 361 38.20 -10.09 34.37
CA LYS A 361 39.50 -9.57 34.85
C LYS A 361 39.93 -10.20 36.19
N SER A 362 39.75 -11.51 36.30
CA SER A 362 40.16 -12.37 37.42
C SER A 362 41.65 -12.70 37.35
N VAL A 363 42.49 -11.66 37.20
CA VAL A 363 43.89 -11.74 37.63
C VAL A 363 43.96 -11.02 38.97
N THR A 364 43.54 -11.71 40.02
CA THR A 364 44.29 -11.60 41.27
C THR A 364 45.75 -11.90 40.93
N ASN A 365 46.68 -11.09 41.43
CA ASN A 365 48.13 -11.34 41.27
C ASN A 365 48.56 -12.53 42.15
N ASN A 366 48.04 -13.70 41.82
CA ASN A 366 48.39 -14.98 42.40
C ASN A 366 49.74 -15.38 41.80
N SER A 367 50.82 -14.82 42.35
CA SER A 367 52.19 -14.93 41.81
C SER A 367 52.59 -16.38 41.56
N LEU A 368 52.17 -17.30 42.43
CA LEU A 368 52.36 -18.76 42.29
C LEU A 368 51.84 -19.32 40.96
N LEU A 369 50.74 -18.78 40.43
CA LEU A 369 50.17 -19.23 39.15
C LEU A 369 50.97 -18.69 37.96
N LEU A 370 51.46 -17.45 38.05
CA LEU A 370 52.31 -16.84 37.03
C LEU A 370 53.68 -17.54 36.97
N ASP A 371 54.27 -17.80 38.13
CA ASP A 371 55.54 -18.50 38.30
C ASP A 371 55.45 -19.96 37.82
N TYR A 372 54.34 -20.65 38.10
CA TYR A 372 54.04 -21.96 37.54
C TYR A 372 54.04 -21.94 36.00
N TYR A 373 53.31 -21.01 35.37
CA TYR A 373 53.29 -20.96 33.90
C TYR A 373 54.64 -20.56 33.29
N GLN A 374 55.39 -19.63 33.90
CA GLN A 374 56.71 -19.21 33.42
C GLN A 374 57.78 -20.30 33.57
N THR A 375 57.69 -21.14 34.60
CA THR A 375 58.59 -22.30 34.77
C THR A 375 58.22 -23.49 33.88
N HIS A 376 56.98 -23.56 33.38
CA HIS A 376 56.50 -24.66 32.53
C HIS A 376 56.33 -24.28 31.05
N THR A 377 56.58 -23.03 30.66
CA THR A 377 56.67 -22.64 29.24
C THR A 377 57.84 -23.32 28.55
N LYS A 378 57.54 -24.10 27.51
CA LYS A 378 58.52 -24.90 26.77
C LYS A 378 59.28 -24.01 25.77
N ASN A 379 60.29 -23.28 26.26
CA ASN A 379 61.02 -22.24 25.52
C ASN A 379 61.68 -22.67 24.20
N ASN A 380 61.79 -23.96 23.91
CA ASN A 380 62.18 -24.50 22.61
C ASN A 380 60.95 -24.98 21.83
N ILE A 381 60.22 -24.03 21.23
CA ILE A 381 59.38 -24.26 20.06
C ILE A 381 60.22 -23.82 18.85
N SER A 382 60.42 -24.71 17.88
CA SER A 382 61.11 -24.36 16.64
C SER A 382 60.22 -23.45 15.77
N ASN A 383 60.83 -22.49 15.08
CA ASN A 383 60.14 -21.51 14.23
C ASN A 383 59.71 -22.12 12.88
N ASP A 384 59.13 -23.32 12.91
CA ASP A 384 58.82 -24.13 11.72
C ASP A 384 57.51 -23.71 11.02
N PHE A 385 57.03 -22.50 11.30
CA PHE A 385 55.95 -21.87 10.54
C PHE A 385 56.52 -20.80 9.61
N TYR A 386 56.60 -21.13 8.32
CA TYR A 386 57.02 -20.21 7.26
C TYR A 386 56.02 -20.25 6.11
N PHE A 387 55.77 -19.09 5.51
CA PHE A 387 55.00 -19.01 4.27
C PHE A 387 55.90 -19.40 3.09
N SER A 388 55.46 -20.36 2.28
CA SER A 388 56.06 -20.67 0.98
C SER A 388 55.35 -19.89 -0.13
N LEU A 389 56.12 -19.45 -1.13
CA LEU A 389 55.54 -18.95 -2.39
C LEU A 389 54.89 -20.13 -3.13
N ILE A 390 53.72 -19.88 -3.71
CA ILE A 390 52.90 -20.86 -4.43
C ILE A 390 53.01 -20.56 -5.92
N ASP A 391 53.10 -21.58 -6.78
CA ASP A 391 53.11 -21.38 -8.24
C ASP A 391 51.71 -21.14 -8.82
N GLU A 392 51.66 -20.52 -10.01
CA GLU A 392 50.41 -20.17 -10.71
C GLU A 392 49.59 -21.41 -11.10
N GLU A 393 50.23 -22.57 -11.30
CA GLU A 393 49.53 -23.80 -11.67
C GLU A 393 48.73 -24.36 -10.48
N GLN A 394 49.31 -24.34 -9.28
CA GLN A 394 48.62 -24.68 -8.03
C GLN A 394 47.47 -23.71 -7.75
N VAL A 395 47.61 -22.42 -8.06
CA VAL A 395 46.51 -21.44 -7.98
C VAL A 395 45.40 -21.74 -9.00
N SER A 396 45.74 -22.05 -10.25
CA SER A 396 44.73 -22.46 -11.26
C SER A 396 43.99 -23.71 -10.81
N ARG A 397 44.71 -24.80 -10.49
CA ARG A 397 44.11 -26.06 -10.01
C ARG A 397 43.21 -25.85 -8.80
N ALA A 398 43.54 -24.92 -7.90
CA ALA A 398 42.70 -24.57 -6.76
C ALA A 398 41.39 -23.87 -7.21
N LEU A 399 41.46 -22.90 -8.13
CA LEU A 399 40.28 -22.22 -8.69
C LEU A 399 39.40 -23.17 -9.52
N ASP A 400 40.01 -23.99 -10.39
CA ASP A 400 39.36 -25.01 -11.22
C ASP A 400 38.61 -26.07 -10.38
N SER A 401 39.06 -26.32 -9.15
CA SER A 401 38.41 -27.26 -8.22
C SER A 401 37.10 -26.73 -7.61
N ILE A 402 36.79 -25.44 -7.74
CA ILE A 402 35.62 -24.81 -7.11
C ILE A 402 34.35 -25.09 -7.93
N SER A 403 33.65 -26.18 -7.63
CA SER A 403 32.45 -26.62 -8.35
C SER A 403 31.16 -25.82 -8.05
N SER A 404 31.25 -24.60 -7.50
CA SER A 404 30.11 -23.86 -6.94
C SER A 404 29.71 -22.67 -7.79
N THR A 405 28.48 -22.67 -8.32
CA THR A 405 27.92 -21.51 -9.04
C THR A 405 27.38 -20.42 -8.10
N ALA A 406 27.90 -20.33 -6.88
CA ALA A 406 27.56 -19.26 -5.96
C ALA A 406 28.18 -17.93 -6.44
N CYS A 407 27.45 -16.84 -6.23
CA CYS A 407 27.89 -15.48 -6.54
C CYS A 407 28.33 -14.79 -5.25
N GLY A 408 29.44 -14.05 -5.26
CA GLY A 408 29.87 -13.25 -4.12
C GLY A 408 28.98 -12.02 -3.93
N SER A 409 29.17 -11.29 -2.82
CA SER A 409 28.50 -10.00 -2.56
C SER A 409 29.05 -8.85 -3.42
N ASP A 410 30.03 -9.16 -4.26
CA ASP A 410 30.66 -8.35 -5.30
C ASP A 410 30.11 -8.65 -6.72
N ASP A 411 29.07 -9.50 -6.80
CA ASP A 411 28.48 -10.05 -8.03
C ASP A 411 29.47 -10.81 -8.95
N LEU A 412 30.61 -11.26 -8.41
CA LEU A 412 31.54 -12.14 -9.11
C LEU A 412 31.11 -13.62 -8.98
N SER A 413 31.22 -14.34 -10.10
CA SER A 413 31.02 -15.80 -10.18
C SER A 413 32.00 -16.40 -11.18
N LEU A 414 32.26 -17.71 -11.08
CA LEU A 414 33.22 -18.44 -11.94
C LEU A 414 32.93 -18.34 -13.45
N ILE A 415 31.71 -17.97 -13.84
CA ILE A 415 31.33 -17.72 -15.25
C ILE A 415 32.05 -16.49 -15.83
N LEU A 416 32.48 -15.55 -14.99
CA LEU A 416 33.34 -14.41 -15.36
C LEU A 416 34.83 -14.77 -15.31
N GLY A 417 35.25 -15.66 -14.40
CA GLY A 417 36.63 -16.13 -14.30
C GLY A 417 37.09 -16.85 -15.57
N ASN A 418 36.28 -17.79 -16.06
CA ASN A 418 36.61 -18.62 -17.23
C ASN A 418 36.41 -17.88 -18.58
N LYS A 419 36.64 -16.56 -18.61
CA LYS A 419 36.50 -15.66 -19.77
C LYS A 419 37.60 -14.59 -19.88
N LEU A 420 38.59 -14.63 -18.99
CA LEU A 420 39.87 -13.95 -19.12
C LEU A 420 40.95 -14.97 -19.52
#